data_AF-A0A520VBB3-F1
#
_entry.id   AF-A0A520VBB3-F1
#
_cell.length_a   1.000
_cell.length_b   1.000
_cell.length_c   1.000
_cell.angle_alpha   90.00
_cell.angle_beta   90.00
_cell.angle_gamma   90.00
#
_symmetry.space_group_name_H-M   'P 1'
#
loop_
_entity.id
_entity.type
_entity.pdbx_description
1 polymer ?
#
loop_
_entity_poly.entity_id
_entity_poly.type
_entity_poly.pdbx_seq_one_letter_code
_entity_poly.pdbx_strand_id
1 'polypeptide(L)'
;MSKKLTIVTILALLATVLISYFAFFKDYEPHQPIAFSHKIHSGVNEIPCTYCHAYVGKSSQPGIPSVMECMGCHKYVNAKYDPKDPKRIYEYNGELIDPTNYLYDGRKRINFENEIKKLTGYWERKESIVWVNYHYVPEHAKFPHKPHIRYGLECKTCHGDVENIDQPRPITTMQMGWCISCHEEKLQKKFDDFEKIHPNISKLSEHEKRNMSHTGRIQSRKLYKDFDRKLGDEHKLNKGKEKLININKEVAWLKDCSTCHY
;
A
#
# COMPACT_ATOMS: atom_id res chain seq x y z
N MET A 1 -2.76 41.87 -38.27
CA MET A 1 -1.50 41.66 -37.51
C MET A 1 -0.42 41.20 -38.48
N SER A 2 0.79 41.78 -38.48
CA SER A 2 1.83 41.34 -39.41
C SER A 2 2.27 39.91 -39.08
N LYS A 3 2.61 39.09 -40.08
CA LYS A 3 3.09 37.71 -39.86
C LYS A 3 4.25 37.65 -38.85
N LYS A 4 5.10 38.68 -38.83
CA LYS A 4 6.20 38.81 -37.87
C LYS A 4 5.70 39.01 -36.44
N LEU A 5 4.69 39.85 -36.23
CA LEU A 5 4.12 40.08 -34.90
C LEU A 5 3.45 38.82 -34.35
N THR A 6 2.75 38.06 -35.20
CA THR A 6 2.13 36.78 -34.81
C THR A 6 3.17 35.73 -34.40
N ILE A 7 4.28 35.62 -35.13
CA ILE A 7 5.38 34.68 -34.80
C ILE A 7 6.01 35.05 -33.45
N VAL A 8 6.30 36.33 -33.23
CA VAL A 8 6.90 36.79 -31.96
C VAL A 8 5.97 36.52 -30.78
N THR A 9 4.67 36.75 -30.92
CA THR A 9 3.70 36.45 -29.85
C THR A 9 3.61 34.97 -29.53
N ILE A 10 3.65 34.09 -30.54
CA ILE A 10 3.61 32.64 -30.33
C ILE A 10 4.89 32.16 -29.61
N LEU A 11 6.05 32.66 -30.02
CA LEU A 11 7.33 32.33 -29.38
C LEU A 11 7.39 32.82 -27.93
N ALA A 12 6.90 34.03 -27.66
CA ALA A 12 6.81 34.56 -26.29
C ALA A 12 5.88 33.69 -25.42
N LEU A 13 4.72 33.29 -25.95
CA LEU A 13 3.76 32.46 -25.21
C LEU A 13 4.31 31.05 -24.94
N LEU A 14 4.95 30.43 -25.93
CA LEU A 14 5.66 29.14 -25.75
C LEU A 14 6.79 29.23 -24.73
N ALA A 15 7.60 30.28 -24.78
CA ALA A 15 8.67 30.51 -23.80
C ALA A 15 8.09 30.70 -22.39
N THR A 16 6.98 31.42 -22.25
CA THR A 16 6.32 31.64 -20.95
C THR A 16 5.73 30.35 -20.39
N VAL A 17 5.11 29.51 -21.23
CA VAL A 17 4.61 28.19 -20.85
C VAL A 17 5.75 27.27 -20.44
N LEU A 18 6.84 27.23 -21.22
CA LEU A 18 8.04 26.46 -20.90
C LEU A 18 8.67 26.92 -19.58
N ILE A 19 8.91 28.22 -19.41
CA ILE A 19 9.46 28.78 -18.17
C ILE A 19 8.54 28.46 -16.99
N SER A 20 7.23 28.62 -17.14
CA SER A 20 6.28 28.31 -16.06
C SER A 20 6.30 26.82 -15.71
N TYR A 21 6.34 25.94 -16.71
CA TYR A 21 6.43 24.49 -16.51
C TYR A 21 7.72 24.10 -15.76
N PHE A 22 8.88 24.61 -16.20
CA PHE A 22 10.16 24.29 -15.58
C PHE A 22 10.40 24.97 -14.24
N ALA A 23 9.87 26.17 -14.02
CA ALA A 23 10.06 26.93 -12.78
C ALA A 23 9.08 26.53 -11.68
N PHE A 24 7.85 26.14 -12.00
CA PHE A 24 6.80 25.90 -11.01
C PHE A 24 6.28 24.47 -10.96
N PHE A 25 6.31 23.72 -12.07
CA PHE A 25 5.60 22.44 -12.15
C PHE A 25 6.49 21.20 -12.20
N LYS A 26 7.77 21.33 -12.59
CA LYS A 26 8.63 20.16 -12.84
C LYS A 26 8.94 19.35 -11.57
N ASP A 27 9.08 19.99 -10.42
CA ASP A 27 9.61 19.34 -9.22
C ASP A 27 8.87 19.76 -7.92
N TYR A 28 7.53 19.86 -7.94
CA TYR A 28 6.76 20.03 -6.71
C TYR A 28 6.66 18.69 -5.96
N GLU A 29 7.75 18.27 -5.33
CA GLU A 29 7.74 17.15 -4.40
C GLU A 29 7.71 17.70 -2.97
N PRO A 30 6.69 17.38 -2.16
CA PRO A 30 6.59 17.92 -0.82
C PRO A 30 7.79 17.51 0.02
N HIS A 31 8.42 18.51 0.64
CA HIS A 31 9.53 18.29 1.56
C HIS A 31 9.01 17.64 2.85
N GLN A 32 9.54 16.46 3.18
CA GLN A 32 9.24 15.84 4.47
C GLN A 32 9.97 16.56 5.62
N PRO A 33 9.37 16.62 6.83
CA PRO A 33 10.01 17.27 7.98
C PRO A 33 11.34 16.61 8.39
N ILE A 34 11.44 15.30 8.16
CA ILE A 34 12.63 14.47 8.40
C ILE A 34 12.88 13.66 7.14
N ALA A 35 14.14 13.56 6.71
CA ALA A 35 14.53 12.74 5.56
C ALA A 35 14.57 11.25 5.97
N PHE A 36 13.39 10.66 6.19
CA PHE A 36 13.24 9.25 6.49
C PHE A 36 13.44 8.40 5.24
N SER A 37 14.25 7.35 5.33
CA SER A 37 14.53 6.43 4.22
C SER A 37 13.90 5.06 4.47
N HIS A 38 12.96 4.61 3.62
CA HIS A 38 12.48 3.23 3.67
C HIS A 38 13.57 2.23 3.27
N LYS A 39 14.48 2.62 2.36
CA LYS A 39 15.65 1.84 1.96
C LYS A 39 16.51 1.44 3.14
N ILE A 40 16.87 2.38 4.01
CA ILE A 40 17.67 2.07 5.20
C ILE A 40 16.91 1.16 6.17
N HIS A 41 15.63 1.41 6.41
CA HIS A 41 14.89 0.68 7.45
C HIS A 41 14.42 -0.70 6.99
N SER A 42 13.74 -0.78 5.84
CA SER A 42 13.14 -2.01 5.33
C SER A 42 14.07 -2.81 4.42
N GLY A 43 14.93 -2.14 3.64
CA GLY A 43 15.84 -2.82 2.71
C GLY A 43 17.11 -3.29 3.40
N VAL A 44 17.90 -2.35 3.93
CA VAL A 44 19.21 -2.61 4.53
C VAL A 44 19.10 -3.33 5.87
N ASN A 45 18.21 -2.85 6.74
CA ASN A 45 18.04 -3.41 8.08
C ASN A 45 16.91 -4.46 8.16
N GLU A 46 16.25 -4.76 7.04
CA GLU A 46 15.20 -5.79 6.93
C GLU A 46 14.07 -5.64 7.97
N ILE A 47 13.77 -4.41 8.42
CA ILE A 47 12.69 -4.17 9.36
C ILE A 47 11.35 -4.42 8.66
N PRO A 48 10.48 -5.32 9.17
CA PRO A 48 9.21 -5.63 8.52
C PRO A 48 8.31 -4.39 8.41
N CYS A 49 7.61 -4.24 7.28
CA CYS A 49 6.70 -3.10 7.06
C CYS A 49 5.65 -2.94 8.17
N THR A 50 5.19 -4.06 8.73
CA THR A 50 4.16 -4.11 9.77
C THR A 50 4.66 -3.70 11.15
N TYR A 51 5.97 -3.53 11.33
CA TYR A 51 6.53 -2.98 12.56
C TYR A 51 6.08 -1.52 12.72
N CYS A 52 6.41 -0.67 11.74
CA CYS A 52 6.01 0.74 11.74
C CYS A 52 4.52 0.93 11.36
N HIS A 53 4.02 0.17 10.37
CA HIS A 53 2.62 0.25 9.92
C HIS A 53 1.73 -0.79 10.61
N ALA A 54 1.75 -0.80 11.94
CA ALA A 54 1.13 -1.83 12.78
C ALA A 54 -0.39 -2.01 12.58
N TYR A 55 -1.09 -1.00 12.05
CA TYR A 55 -2.55 -1.04 11.88
C TYR A 55 -3.00 -1.54 10.51
N VAL A 56 -2.09 -1.82 9.58
CA VAL A 56 -2.40 -2.20 8.19
C VAL A 56 -3.33 -3.43 8.09
N GLY A 57 -3.18 -4.41 8.99
CA GLY A 57 -4.05 -5.60 9.04
C GLY A 57 -5.30 -5.46 9.93
N LYS A 58 -5.45 -4.35 10.64
CA LYS A 58 -6.46 -4.17 11.70
C LYS A 58 -7.47 -3.06 11.39
N SER A 59 -7.04 -2.02 10.69
CA SER A 59 -7.79 -0.80 10.42
C SER A 59 -8.00 -0.58 8.91
N SER A 60 -8.89 0.35 8.56
CA SER A 60 -9.03 0.85 7.19
C SER A 60 -7.78 1.63 6.76
N GLN A 61 -7.19 2.40 7.68
CA GLN A 61 -5.98 3.17 7.46
C GLN A 61 -4.78 2.46 8.12
N PRO A 62 -3.65 2.28 7.41
CA PRO A 62 -2.46 1.63 7.96
C PRO A 62 -1.80 2.45 9.06
N GLY A 63 -2.05 3.77 9.06
CA GLY A 63 -1.45 4.73 9.96
C GLY A 63 0.00 5.05 9.60
N ILE A 64 0.47 6.21 10.04
CA ILE A 64 1.88 6.58 10.06
C ILE A 64 2.38 6.33 11.49
N PRO A 65 3.58 5.75 11.69
CA PRO A 65 4.11 5.52 13.03
C PRO A 65 4.16 6.80 13.86
N SER A 66 3.87 6.66 15.15
CA SER A 66 4.08 7.74 16.11
C SER A 66 5.58 7.96 16.36
N VAL A 67 5.95 9.11 16.90
CA VAL A 67 7.34 9.41 17.31
C VAL A 67 7.87 8.37 18.31
N MET A 68 6.98 7.78 19.12
CA MET A 68 7.35 6.72 20.07
C MET A 68 7.90 5.48 19.37
N GLU A 69 7.36 5.10 18.21
CA GLU A 69 7.85 3.94 17.45
C GLU A 69 9.29 4.17 17.01
N CYS A 70 9.57 5.37 16.48
CA CYS A 70 10.92 5.75 16.08
C CYS A 70 11.87 5.75 17.29
N MET A 71 11.43 6.31 18.41
CA MET A 71 12.25 6.41 19.62
C MET A 71 12.45 5.09 20.37
N GLY A 72 11.65 4.06 20.06
CA GLY A 72 11.87 2.69 20.55
C GLY A 72 13.26 2.17 20.24
N CYS A 73 13.77 2.48 19.03
CA CYS A 73 15.13 2.15 18.62
C CYS A 73 16.07 3.35 18.70
N HIS A 74 15.66 4.55 18.25
CA HIS A 74 16.55 5.69 18.11
C HIS A 74 17.03 6.32 19.43
N LYS A 75 16.48 5.87 20.56
CA LYS A 75 17.07 6.12 21.87
C LYS A 75 18.46 5.48 22.05
N TYR A 76 18.71 4.38 21.35
CA TYR A 76 19.95 3.60 21.42
C TYR A 76 20.71 3.58 20.09
N VAL A 77 20.00 3.76 18.97
CA VAL A 77 20.56 3.78 17.61
C VAL A 77 20.50 5.19 17.04
N ASN A 78 21.63 5.90 17.10
CA ASN A 78 21.70 7.30 16.64
C ASN A 78 22.36 7.48 15.27
N ALA A 79 22.63 6.36 14.56
CA ALA A 79 23.32 6.33 13.26
C ALA A 79 24.59 7.23 13.22
N LYS A 80 25.24 7.43 14.37
CA LYS A 80 26.39 8.32 14.51
C LYS A 80 27.56 7.71 13.75
N TYR A 81 28.28 8.53 13.00
CA TYR A 81 29.55 8.11 12.43
C TYR A 81 30.60 8.01 13.54
N ASP A 82 31.21 6.84 13.67
CA ASP A 82 32.39 6.66 14.52
C ASP A 82 33.61 6.50 13.58
N PRO A 83 34.55 7.47 13.59
CA PRO A 83 35.77 7.38 12.79
C PRO A 83 36.61 6.13 13.08
N LYS A 84 36.39 5.48 14.23
CA LYS A 84 37.08 4.25 14.65
C LYS A 84 36.35 2.98 14.23
N ASP A 85 35.16 3.10 13.65
CA ASP A 85 34.33 1.99 13.17
C ASP A 85 33.91 2.24 11.70
N PRO A 86 34.85 2.12 10.74
CA PRO A 86 34.57 2.30 9.31
C PRO A 86 33.58 1.28 8.74
N LYS A 87 33.22 0.23 9.50
CA LYS A 87 32.18 -0.75 9.11
C LYS A 87 30.78 -0.15 9.06
N ARG A 88 30.59 1.12 9.45
CA ARG A 88 29.30 1.81 9.34
C ARG A 88 29.00 2.39 7.96
N ILE A 89 29.95 2.29 7.02
CA ILE A 89 29.70 2.51 5.60
C ILE A 89 29.35 1.15 5.01
N TYR A 90 28.14 1.03 4.47
CA TYR A 90 27.62 -0.21 3.91
C TYR A 90 27.36 -0.04 2.42
N GLU A 91 27.51 -1.12 1.67
CA GLU A 91 27.04 -1.19 0.28
C GLU A 91 25.70 -1.93 0.25
N TYR A 92 24.71 -1.35 -0.42
CA TYR A 92 23.41 -1.94 -0.63
C TYR A 92 22.98 -1.71 -2.08
N ASN A 93 22.70 -2.77 -2.82
CA ASN A 93 22.34 -2.72 -4.25
C ASN A 93 23.32 -1.89 -5.10
N GLY A 94 24.62 -1.96 -4.80
CA GLY A 94 25.67 -1.21 -5.51
C GLY A 94 25.78 0.26 -5.11
N GLU A 95 25.02 0.72 -4.11
CA GLU A 95 25.09 2.07 -3.57
C GLU A 95 25.80 2.09 -2.22
N LEU A 96 26.72 3.04 -2.05
CA LEU A 96 27.37 3.30 -0.77
C LEU A 96 26.46 4.13 0.14
N ILE A 97 26.19 3.60 1.32
CA ILE A 97 25.47 4.27 2.40
C ILE A 97 26.50 4.82 3.38
N ASP A 98 26.79 6.11 3.24
CA ASP A 98 27.62 6.88 4.17
C ASP A 98 26.72 7.73 5.09
N PRO A 99 26.64 7.42 6.40
CA PRO A 99 25.81 8.17 7.36
C PRO A 99 26.15 9.66 7.47
N THR A 100 27.37 10.07 7.08
CA THR A 100 27.80 11.46 7.14
C THR A 100 27.43 12.26 5.90
N ASN A 101 27.27 11.59 4.76
CA ASN A 101 27.12 12.22 3.44
C ASN A 101 26.25 11.37 2.49
N TYR A 102 25.08 10.94 2.96
CA TYR A 102 24.20 10.06 2.19
C TYR A 102 23.45 10.83 1.09
N LEU A 103 23.41 10.30 -0.15
CA LEU A 103 22.60 10.88 -1.23
C LEU A 103 21.15 10.44 -1.11
N TYR A 104 20.39 11.16 -0.30
CA TYR A 104 18.97 10.94 -0.13
C TYR A 104 18.21 11.21 -1.43
N ASP A 105 17.49 10.19 -1.88
CA ASP A 105 16.58 10.22 -3.02
C ASP A 105 17.24 10.73 -4.33
N GLY A 106 18.55 10.46 -4.46
CA GLY A 106 19.35 10.81 -5.65
C GLY A 106 19.67 12.31 -5.81
N ARG A 107 19.22 13.18 -4.90
CA ARG A 107 19.25 14.64 -5.12
C ARG A 107 19.86 15.44 -3.98
N LYS A 108 19.69 15.00 -2.73
CA LYS A 108 20.08 15.78 -1.55
C LYS A 108 21.06 15.01 -0.68
N ARG A 109 22.21 15.61 -0.37
CA ARG A 109 23.12 15.05 0.63
C ARG A 109 22.59 15.33 2.04
N ILE A 110 22.51 14.29 2.87
CA ILE A 110 22.06 14.38 4.25
C ILE A 110 23.08 13.72 5.20
N ASN A 111 23.00 14.12 6.46
CA ASN A 111 23.74 13.52 7.55
C ASN A 111 22.73 12.89 8.52
N PHE A 112 22.87 11.60 8.82
CA PHE A 112 21.88 10.86 9.60
C PHE A 112 21.76 11.36 11.04
N GLU A 113 22.87 11.77 11.65
CA GLU A 113 22.85 12.33 13.01
C GLU A 113 22.02 13.62 13.07
N ASN A 114 22.09 14.45 12.02
CA ASN A 114 21.27 15.66 11.94
C ASN A 114 19.78 15.35 11.76
N GLU A 115 19.42 14.32 10.99
CA GLU A 115 18.01 13.90 10.85
C GLU A 115 17.47 13.28 12.15
N ILE A 116 18.28 12.52 12.87
CA ILE A 116 17.91 11.97 14.19
C ILE A 116 17.78 13.09 15.23
N LYS A 117 18.59 14.15 15.18
CA LYS A 117 18.39 15.34 16.04
C LYS A 117 17.04 16.02 15.81
N LYS A 118 16.51 16.01 14.58
CA LYS A 118 15.15 16.51 14.31
C LYS A 118 14.11 15.62 14.98
N LEU A 119 14.25 14.29 14.84
CA LEU A 119 13.39 13.31 15.49
C LEU A 119 13.38 13.48 17.01
N THR A 120 14.55 13.58 17.64
CA THR A 120 14.64 13.78 19.10
C THR A 120 14.01 15.09 19.53
N GLY A 121 14.11 16.15 18.71
CA GLY A 121 13.39 17.39 18.95
C GLY A 121 11.87 17.23 19.01
N TYR A 122 11.26 16.46 18.10
CA TYR A 122 9.83 16.13 18.18
C TYR A 122 9.49 15.33 19.44
N TRP A 123 10.33 14.37 19.79
CA TRP A 123 10.17 13.56 21.00
C TRP A 123 10.19 14.39 22.28
N GLU A 124 11.18 15.27 22.43
CA GLU A 124 11.36 16.13 23.60
C GLU A 124 10.19 17.12 23.77
N ARG A 125 9.71 17.69 22.67
CA ARG A 125 8.54 18.58 22.66
C ARG A 125 7.21 17.83 22.79
N LYS A 126 7.21 16.50 22.75
CA LYS A 126 6.01 15.64 22.72
C LYS A 126 5.06 15.99 21.57
N GLU A 127 5.64 16.38 20.44
CA GLU A 127 4.91 16.77 19.24
C GLU A 127 4.90 15.61 18.23
N SER A 128 3.81 15.49 17.48
CA SER A 128 3.76 14.60 16.32
C SER A 128 4.55 15.18 15.15
N ILE A 129 5.20 14.32 14.37
CA ILE A 129 5.78 14.73 13.09
C ILE A 129 4.64 14.99 12.09
N VAL A 130 4.62 16.18 11.49
CA VAL A 130 3.61 16.59 10.50
C VAL A 130 4.03 16.10 9.12
N TRP A 131 3.89 14.80 8.88
CA TRP A 131 4.22 14.16 7.60
C TRP A 131 3.36 14.69 6.46
N VAL A 132 3.95 14.85 5.29
CA VAL A 132 3.17 15.11 4.07
C VAL A 132 2.80 13.77 3.44
N ASN A 133 1.51 13.54 3.22
CA ASN A 133 1.03 12.30 2.64
C ASN A 133 1.15 12.30 1.11
N TYR A 134 1.74 11.25 0.53
CA TYR A 134 1.86 11.08 -0.93
C TYR A 134 0.76 10.24 -1.55
N HIS A 135 0.11 9.36 -0.77
CA HIS A 135 -0.90 8.45 -1.29
C HIS A 135 -2.28 9.01 -0.94
N TYR A 136 -2.97 9.47 -1.99
CA TYR A 136 -4.31 10.01 -1.88
C TYR A 136 -5.26 9.17 -2.74
N VAL A 137 -6.30 8.64 -2.10
CA VAL A 137 -7.50 8.16 -2.77
C VAL A 137 -8.55 9.25 -2.58
N PRO A 138 -9.30 9.66 -3.63
CA PRO A 138 -10.36 10.66 -3.51
C PRO A 138 -11.34 10.33 -2.38
N GLU A 139 -11.81 11.34 -1.64
CA GLU A 139 -12.69 11.14 -0.47
C GLU A 139 -13.97 10.33 -0.74
N HIS A 140 -14.47 10.34 -1.98
CA HIS A 140 -15.64 9.56 -2.40
C HIS A 140 -15.34 8.07 -2.62
N ALA A 141 -14.07 7.67 -2.61
CA ALA A 141 -13.62 6.29 -2.71
C ALA A 141 -12.95 5.87 -1.40
N LYS A 142 -13.47 4.79 -0.80
CA LYS A 142 -12.90 4.19 0.42
C LYS A 142 -11.96 3.06 0.06
N PHE A 143 -10.77 3.09 0.64
CA PHE A 143 -9.77 2.03 0.47
C PHE A 143 -9.35 1.45 1.83
N PRO A 144 -10.13 0.52 2.42
CA PRO A 144 -9.75 -0.12 3.67
C PRO A 144 -8.62 -1.14 3.44
N HIS A 145 -7.49 -1.01 4.14
CA HIS A 145 -6.34 -1.92 3.97
C HIS A 145 -6.63 -3.33 4.51
N LYS A 146 -7.31 -3.44 5.65
CA LYS A 146 -7.65 -4.71 6.32
C LYS A 146 -8.14 -5.84 5.40
N PRO A 147 -9.16 -5.68 4.54
CA PRO A 147 -9.61 -6.76 3.64
C PRO A 147 -8.52 -7.20 2.65
N HIS A 148 -7.76 -6.25 2.10
CA HIS A 148 -6.67 -6.53 1.15
C HIS A 148 -5.52 -7.33 1.81
N ILE A 149 -5.15 -6.96 3.04
CA ILE A 149 -4.13 -7.70 3.81
C ILE A 149 -4.65 -9.07 4.25
N ARG A 150 -5.92 -9.16 4.68
CA ARG A 150 -6.55 -10.45 5.05
C ARG A 150 -6.66 -11.42 3.89
N TYR A 151 -6.83 -10.91 2.67
CA TYR A 151 -6.77 -11.72 1.45
C TYR A 151 -5.36 -12.32 1.23
N GLY A 152 -4.33 -11.72 1.82
CA GLY A 152 -2.93 -12.13 1.66
C GLY A 152 -2.22 -11.42 0.52
N LEU A 153 -2.68 -10.21 0.12
CA LEU A 153 -1.92 -9.40 -0.84
C LEU A 153 -0.62 -8.90 -0.20
N GLU A 154 0.47 -8.98 -0.96
CA GLU A 154 1.75 -8.42 -0.55
C GLU A 154 1.73 -6.89 -0.65
N CYS A 155 2.38 -6.19 0.29
CA CYS A 155 2.48 -4.72 0.31
C CYS A 155 2.97 -4.16 -1.04
N LYS A 156 3.98 -4.81 -1.63
CA LYS A 156 4.60 -4.43 -2.90
C LYS A 156 3.68 -4.54 -4.11
N THR A 157 2.58 -5.30 -4.01
CA THR A 157 1.57 -5.39 -5.07
C THR A 157 0.94 -4.01 -5.34
N CYS A 158 0.79 -3.20 -4.29
CA CYS A 158 0.14 -1.90 -4.35
C CYS A 158 1.15 -0.75 -4.30
N HIS A 159 2.11 -0.83 -3.39
CA HIS A 159 3.07 0.25 -3.13
C HIS A 159 4.38 0.11 -3.90
N GLY A 160 4.57 -0.97 -4.67
CA GLY A 160 5.82 -1.22 -5.37
C GLY A 160 6.99 -1.53 -4.44
N ASP A 161 8.20 -1.28 -4.93
CA ASP A 161 9.46 -1.64 -4.27
C ASP A 161 9.90 -0.62 -3.21
N VAL A 162 9.10 -0.51 -2.15
CA VAL A 162 9.30 0.49 -1.07
C VAL A 162 10.60 0.24 -0.29
N GLU A 163 11.08 -1.00 -0.21
CA GLU A 163 12.33 -1.34 0.46
C GLU A 163 13.57 -0.82 -0.27
N ASN A 164 13.43 -0.30 -1.49
CA ASN A 164 14.53 0.23 -2.29
C ASN A 164 14.45 1.74 -2.55
N ILE A 165 13.52 2.45 -1.90
CA ILE A 165 13.37 3.91 -2.06
C ILE A 165 13.62 4.64 -0.74
N ASP A 166 14.19 5.83 -0.81
CA ASP A 166 14.32 6.69 0.36
C ASP A 166 12.97 7.30 0.70
N GLN A 167 12.45 8.08 -0.24
CA GLN A 167 11.19 8.78 -0.11
C GLN A 167 10.08 8.01 -0.82
N PRO A 168 8.93 7.78 -0.17
CA PRO A 168 7.78 7.18 -0.84
C PRO A 168 7.33 8.08 -1.99
N ARG A 169 7.14 7.47 -3.16
CA ARG A 169 6.53 8.11 -4.34
C ARG A 169 5.36 7.24 -4.81
N PRO A 170 4.34 7.82 -5.47
CA PRO A 170 3.29 7.01 -6.08
C PRO A 170 3.89 6.13 -7.18
N ILE A 171 4.10 4.84 -6.89
CA ILE A 171 4.67 3.88 -7.85
C ILE A 171 3.58 3.33 -8.77
N THR A 172 2.34 3.21 -8.26
CA THR A 172 1.18 2.81 -9.05
C THR A 172 0.19 3.96 -9.15
N THR A 173 -0.37 4.16 -10.34
CA THR A 173 -1.55 4.99 -10.51
C THR A 173 -2.75 4.17 -10.04
N MET A 174 -3.09 4.27 -8.75
CA MET A 174 -4.30 3.67 -8.15
C MET A 174 -5.58 4.36 -8.64
N GLN A 175 -5.74 4.45 -9.96
CA GLN A 175 -6.95 4.91 -10.62
C GLN A 175 -8.00 3.78 -10.59
N MET A 176 -9.26 4.15 -10.77
CA MET A 176 -10.38 3.20 -10.76
C MET A 176 -10.15 1.99 -11.68
N GLY A 177 -9.62 2.20 -12.88
CA GLY A 177 -9.36 1.11 -13.83
C GLY A 177 -8.39 0.06 -13.27
N TRP A 178 -7.35 0.49 -12.57
CA TRP A 178 -6.41 -0.43 -11.90
C TRP A 178 -7.10 -1.23 -10.79
N CYS A 179 -7.94 -0.56 -9.98
CA CYS A 179 -8.72 -1.23 -8.93
C CYS A 179 -9.64 -2.31 -9.54
N ILE A 180 -10.39 -1.95 -10.60
CA ILE A 180 -11.32 -2.87 -11.27
C ILE A 180 -10.56 -4.04 -11.87
N SER A 181 -9.49 -3.82 -12.64
CA SER A 181 -8.74 -4.90 -13.27
C SER A 181 -8.11 -5.85 -12.24
N CYS A 182 -7.56 -5.31 -11.15
CA CYS A 182 -7.02 -6.14 -10.06
C CYS A 182 -8.13 -6.94 -9.38
N HIS A 183 -9.28 -6.32 -9.11
CA HIS A 183 -10.44 -7.02 -8.56
C HIS A 183 -10.96 -8.07 -9.55
N GLU A 184 -11.07 -7.81 -10.85
CA GLU A 184 -11.48 -8.82 -11.82
C GLU A 184 -10.51 -10.01 -11.86
N GLU A 185 -9.20 -9.75 -11.94
CA GLU A 185 -8.18 -10.80 -11.99
C GLU A 185 -8.12 -11.62 -10.70
N LYS A 186 -7.95 -10.98 -9.55
CA LYS A 186 -7.84 -11.67 -8.26
C LYS A 186 -9.18 -12.32 -7.89
N LEU A 187 -10.30 -11.64 -8.17
CA LEU A 187 -11.62 -12.16 -7.85
C LEU A 187 -12.10 -13.27 -8.79
N GLN A 188 -11.67 -13.27 -10.05
CA GLN A 188 -11.96 -14.38 -10.94
C GLN A 188 -11.10 -15.60 -10.57
N LYS A 189 -9.81 -15.39 -10.29
CA LYS A 189 -8.89 -16.49 -9.96
C LYS A 189 -9.37 -17.32 -8.77
N LYS A 190 -9.72 -16.72 -7.62
CA LYS A 190 -10.26 -17.56 -6.53
C LYS A 190 -11.67 -18.03 -6.79
N PHE A 191 -12.42 -17.41 -7.70
CA PHE A 191 -13.75 -17.91 -8.03
C PHE A 191 -13.59 -19.25 -8.74
N ASP A 192 -12.64 -19.34 -9.67
CA ASP A 192 -12.29 -20.57 -10.35
C ASP A 192 -11.72 -21.61 -9.37
N ASP A 193 -10.86 -21.20 -8.43
CA ASP A 193 -10.36 -22.11 -7.39
C ASP A 193 -11.47 -22.60 -6.45
N PHE A 194 -12.45 -21.75 -6.13
CA PHE A 194 -13.58 -22.10 -5.28
C PHE A 194 -14.60 -22.97 -6.02
N GLU A 195 -14.85 -22.74 -7.31
CA GLU A 195 -15.68 -23.61 -8.17
C GLU A 195 -15.10 -25.03 -8.27
N LYS A 196 -13.77 -25.19 -8.24
CA LYS A 196 -13.13 -26.53 -8.17
C LYS A 196 -13.44 -27.26 -6.88
N ILE A 197 -13.53 -26.55 -5.75
CA ILE A 197 -13.81 -27.14 -4.42
C ILE A 197 -15.32 -27.35 -4.23
N HIS A 198 -16.13 -26.43 -4.74
CA HIS A 198 -17.59 -26.44 -4.63
C HIS A 198 -18.23 -26.26 -6.02
N PRO A 199 -18.53 -27.35 -6.74
CA PRO A 199 -19.15 -27.26 -8.04
C PRO A 199 -20.51 -26.52 -8.00
N ASN A 200 -20.84 -25.78 -9.06
CA ASN A 200 -22.10 -25.03 -9.27
C ASN A 200 -22.23 -23.68 -8.54
N ILE A 201 -21.15 -23.08 -7.99
CA ILE A 201 -21.22 -21.69 -7.50
C ILE A 201 -21.53 -20.75 -8.67
N SER A 202 -21.03 -21.07 -9.86
CA SER A 202 -21.35 -20.41 -11.13
C SER A 202 -22.85 -20.32 -11.42
N LYS A 203 -23.64 -21.33 -11.01
CA LYS A 203 -25.09 -21.42 -11.21
C LYS A 203 -25.92 -20.63 -10.18
N LEU A 204 -25.30 -20.08 -9.14
CA LEU A 204 -26.01 -19.26 -8.16
C LEU A 204 -26.57 -18.00 -8.82
N SER A 205 -27.73 -17.52 -8.35
CA SER A 205 -28.22 -16.21 -8.75
C SER A 205 -27.30 -15.09 -8.24
N GLU A 206 -27.33 -13.93 -8.89
CA GLU A 206 -26.54 -12.77 -8.46
C GLU A 206 -26.87 -12.33 -7.02
N HIS A 207 -28.13 -12.46 -6.60
CA HIS A 207 -28.52 -12.21 -5.21
C HIS A 207 -27.89 -13.22 -4.23
N GLU A 208 -27.81 -14.49 -4.60
CA GLU A 208 -27.16 -15.52 -3.79
C GLU A 208 -25.65 -15.35 -3.72
N LYS A 209 -25.00 -14.99 -4.83
CA LYS A 209 -23.58 -14.63 -4.86
C LYS A 209 -23.30 -13.41 -3.97
N ARG A 210 -24.16 -12.39 -4.00
CA ARG A 210 -24.06 -11.22 -3.10
C ARG A 210 -24.26 -11.57 -1.63
N ASN A 211 -25.31 -12.31 -1.27
CA ASN A 211 -25.54 -12.73 0.12
C ASN A 211 -24.41 -13.61 0.66
N MET A 212 -23.91 -14.52 -0.18
CA MET A 212 -22.75 -15.34 0.15
C MET A 212 -21.51 -14.48 0.40
N SER A 213 -21.25 -13.48 -0.45
CA SER A 213 -20.11 -12.57 -0.32
C SER A 213 -20.22 -11.68 0.92
N HIS A 214 -21.43 -11.23 1.27
CA HIS A 214 -21.64 -10.35 2.43
C HIS A 214 -21.60 -11.10 3.77
N THR A 215 -22.17 -12.30 3.82
CA THR A 215 -22.29 -13.08 5.07
C THR A 215 -21.14 -14.05 5.30
N GLY A 216 -20.33 -14.29 4.26
CA GLY A 216 -19.35 -15.37 4.20
C GLY A 216 -20.00 -16.74 4.43
N ARG A 217 -21.28 -16.90 4.09
CA ARG A 217 -22.04 -18.12 4.32
C ARG A 217 -22.97 -18.42 3.16
N ILE A 218 -23.09 -19.69 2.82
CA ILE A 218 -24.12 -20.17 1.92
C ILE A 218 -24.77 -21.43 2.48
N GLN A 219 -26.05 -21.59 2.18
CA GLN A 219 -26.77 -22.82 2.46
C GLN A 219 -26.27 -23.90 1.52
N SER A 220 -25.85 -25.05 2.06
CA SER A 220 -25.36 -26.18 1.26
C SER A 220 -26.35 -26.59 0.17
N ARG A 221 -27.65 -26.63 0.47
CA ARG A 221 -28.71 -26.95 -0.52
C ARG A 221 -28.74 -26.05 -1.76
N LYS A 222 -28.15 -24.84 -1.71
CA LYS A 222 -28.10 -23.92 -2.86
C LYS A 222 -26.96 -24.27 -3.83
N LEU A 223 -25.87 -24.83 -3.33
CA LEU A 223 -24.72 -25.27 -4.13
C LEU A 223 -24.90 -26.68 -4.69
N TYR A 224 -25.58 -27.55 -3.94
CA TYR A 224 -25.73 -28.96 -4.27
C TYR A 224 -27.18 -29.30 -4.68
N LYS A 225 -27.90 -28.37 -5.33
CA LYS A 225 -29.29 -28.59 -5.78
C LYS A 225 -29.44 -29.84 -6.66
N ASP A 226 -28.41 -30.15 -7.44
CA ASP A 226 -28.41 -31.24 -8.44
C ASP A 226 -27.63 -32.48 -7.96
N PHE A 227 -27.18 -32.51 -6.70
CA PHE A 227 -26.40 -33.61 -6.15
C PHE A 227 -27.13 -34.21 -4.96
N ASP A 228 -27.42 -35.52 -5.02
CA ASP A 228 -27.74 -36.36 -3.85
C ASP A 228 -26.60 -36.40 -2.80
N ARG A 229 -25.52 -35.63 -3.01
CA ARG A 229 -24.38 -35.52 -2.11
C ARG A 229 -24.44 -34.24 -1.30
N LYS A 230 -24.20 -34.39 -0.01
CA LYS A 230 -24.28 -33.34 1.01
C LYS A 230 -22.86 -32.88 1.39
N LEU A 231 -22.78 -31.71 1.99
CA LEU A 231 -21.51 -31.12 2.42
C LEU A 231 -20.80 -31.96 3.50
N GLY A 232 -19.71 -32.65 3.14
CA GLY A 232 -18.88 -33.43 4.07
C GLY A 232 -18.63 -34.91 3.72
N ASP A 233 -18.93 -35.37 2.51
CA ASP A 233 -18.56 -36.74 2.08
C ASP A 233 -17.06 -36.80 1.70
N GLU A 234 -16.24 -37.79 2.09
CA GLU A 234 -16.53 -39.19 2.44
C GLU A 234 -16.68 -39.52 3.93
N HIS A 235 -17.52 -38.84 4.71
CA HIS A 235 -17.79 -39.30 6.08
C HIS A 235 -19.27 -39.16 6.46
N LYS A 236 -19.91 -40.33 6.58
CA LYS A 236 -21.22 -40.62 7.22
C LYS A 236 -21.88 -39.40 7.87
N LEU A 237 -22.81 -38.79 7.12
CA LEU A 237 -23.57 -37.65 7.60
C LEU A 237 -24.71 -38.06 8.53
N ASN A 238 -24.70 -37.50 9.74
CA ASN A 238 -25.85 -37.52 10.64
C ASN A 238 -27.03 -36.76 10.00
N LYS A 239 -28.16 -37.44 9.85
CA LYS A 239 -29.41 -36.94 9.25
C LYS A 239 -29.92 -35.71 10.00
N GLY A 240 -30.19 -34.61 9.27
CA GLY A 240 -31.28 -33.68 9.65
C GLY A 240 -30.97 -32.22 9.99
N LYS A 241 -29.72 -31.71 9.87
CA LYS A 241 -29.45 -30.27 10.09
C LYS A 241 -28.77 -29.64 8.88
N GLU A 242 -29.38 -28.58 8.35
CA GLU A 242 -28.81 -27.75 7.26
C GLU A 242 -27.49 -27.13 7.75
N LYS A 243 -26.36 -27.48 7.12
CA LYS A 243 -25.04 -26.98 7.51
C LYS A 243 -24.71 -25.74 6.68
N LEU A 244 -24.55 -24.61 7.36
CA LEU A 244 -24.01 -23.38 6.77
C LEU A 244 -22.51 -23.61 6.49
N ILE A 245 -22.08 -23.39 5.24
CA ILE A 245 -20.65 -23.36 4.92
C ILE A 245 -20.11 -22.05 5.48
N ASN A 246 -19.05 -22.10 6.30
CA ASN A 246 -18.37 -20.90 6.76
C ASN A 246 -17.25 -20.56 5.78
N ILE A 247 -17.58 -19.70 4.84
CA ILE A 247 -16.74 -19.25 3.75
C ILE A 247 -15.86 -18.06 4.18
N ASN A 248 -16.03 -17.52 5.39
CA ASN A 248 -15.17 -16.43 5.89
C ASN A 248 -13.67 -16.80 5.98
N LYS A 249 -13.32 -18.09 5.95
CA LYS A 249 -11.93 -18.55 5.85
C LYS A 249 -11.41 -18.65 4.40
N GLU A 250 -12.29 -18.61 3.41
CA GLU A 250 -11.99 -18.96 2.01
C GLU A 250 -12.36 -17.87 1.00
N VAL A 251 -13.20 -16.89 1.38
CA VAL A 251 -13.70 -15.88 0.44
C VAL A 251 -13.74 -14.49 1.09
N ALA A 252 -12.78 -13.66 0.73
CA ALA A 252 -12.85 -12.21 0.89
C ALA A 252 -13.11 -11.61 -0.48
N TRP A 253 -14.37 -11.49 -0.90
CA TRP A 253 -14.72 -10.82 -2.16
C TRP A 253 -15.30 -9.44 -1.93
N LEU A 254 -14.70 -8.44 -2.58
CA LEU A 254 -15.30 -7.16 -2.90
C LEU A 254 -15.57 -7.12 -4.41
N LYS A 255 -16.52 -7.91 -4.91
CA LYS A 255 -17.15 -7.64 -6.23
C LYS A 255 -18.20 -6.53 -6.13
N ASP A 256 -18.63 -6.21 -4.91
CA ASP A 256 -19.53 -5.11 -4.70
C ASP A 256 -18.72 -3.81 -4.55
N CYS A 257 -18.52 -3.14 -5.68
CA CYS A 257 -17.88 -1.82 -5.73
C CYS A 257 -18.54 -0.84 -4.75
N SER A 258 -19.83 -1.01 -4.39
CA SER A 258 -20.54 -0.13 -3.44
C SER A 258 -19.99 -0.18 -2.01
N THR A 259 -19.21 -1.22 -1.67
CA THR A 259 -18.55 -1.27 -0.35
C THR A 259 -17.39 -0.26 -0.26
N CYS A 260 -16.86 0.17 -1.40
CA CYS A 260 -15.72 1.07 -1.51
C CYS A 260 -16.05 2.37 -2.30
N HIS A 261 -17.23 2.46 -2.90
CA HIS A 261 -17.72 3.62 -3.66
C HIS A 261 -19.14 3.98 -3.20
N TYR A 262 -19.35 5.23 -2.82
CA TYR A 262 -20.70 5.77 -2.55
C TYR A 262 -21.37 6.29 -3.81
#